data_AF-A0A523B4S1-F1
#
_entry.id   AF-A0A523B4S1-F1
#
_cell.length_a   1.000
_cell.length_b   1.000
_cell.length_c   1.000
_cell.angle_alpha   90.00
_cell.angle_beta   90.00
_cell.angle_gamma   90.00
#
_symmetry.space_group_name_H-M   'P 1'
#
loop_
_entity.id
_entity.type
_entity.pdbx_description
1 polymer ?
#
loop_
_entity_poly.entity_id
_entity_poly.type
_entity_poly.pdbx_seq_one_letter_code
_entity_poly.pdbx_strand_id
1 'polypeptide(L)'
;MRSPTILAIVFFIVIAVLLYPLLLFAIEVPQNPSFLGLQVKGEALNETHVLLRIEVSYSGSIPMTDVKMKLAERIFDIGDLHAGDVKSITTIVRIEEFNEMQRAPFAFKFRIAGLYSVEVKGVG
;
A
#
# COMPACT_ATOMS: atom_id res chain seq x y z
N MET A 1 -4.25 46.64 -10.86
CA MET A 1 -4.91 45.46 -11.46
C MET A 1 -3.88 44.35 -11.58
N ARG A 2 -4.08 43.19 -10.93
CA ARG A 2 -3.18 42.03 -11.14
C ARG A 2 -3.49 41.45 -12.53
N SER A 3 -2.45 41.17 -13.32
CA SER A 3 -2.62 40.63 -14.67
C SER A 3 -3.25 39.23 -14.60
N PRO A 4 -4.34 38.95 -15.33
CA PRO A 4 -5.00 37.64 -15.35
C PRO A 4 -4.05 36.51 -15.78
N THR A 5 -3.00 36.82 -16.53
CA THR A 5 -1.95 35.88 -16.95
C THR A 5 -1.15 35.34 -15.76
N ILE A 6 -0.83 36.17 -14.77
CA ILE A 6 -0.07 35.73 -13.58
C ILE A 6 -0.91 34.76 -12.76
N LEU A 7 -2.22 35.04 -12.64
CA LEU A 7 -3.14 34.15 -11.93
C LEU A 7 -3.25 32.79 -12.63
N ALA A 8 -3.35 32.78 -13.96
CA ALA A 8 -3.38 31.56 -14.74
C ALA A 8 -2.10 30.72 -14.59
N ILE A 9 -0.93 31.36 -14.59
CA ILE A 9 0.36 30.67 -14.40
C ILE A 9 0.45 30.05 -13.00
N VAL A 10 0.09 30.79 -11.95
CA VAL A 10 0.11 30.28 -10.58
C VAL A 10 -0.84 29.09 -10.43
N PHE A 11 -2.05 29.20 -10.97
CA PHE A 11 -3.02 28.11 -10.94
C PHE A 11 -2.49 26.84 -11.63
N PHE A 12 -1.86 27.00 -12.80
CA PHE A 12 -1.24 25.89 -13.51
C PHE A 12 -0.11 25.23 -12.71
N ILE A 13 0.77 26.02 -12.08
CA ILE A 13 1.85 25.52 -11.23
C ILE A 13 1.28 24.73 -10.04
N VAL A 14 0.25 25.24 -9.38
CA VAL A 14 -0.39 24.56 -8.24
C VAL A 14 -0.97 23.21 -8.67
N ILE A 15 -1.67 23.16 -9.81
CA ILE A 15 -2.20 21.90 -10.35
C ILE A 15 -1.06 20.92 -10.66
N ALA A 16 0.01 21.39 -11.32
CA ALA A 16 1.14 20.56 -11.66
C ALA A 16 1.82 19.95 -10.42
N VAL A 17 2.00 20.74 -9.36
CA VAL A 17 2.58 20.28 -8.09
C VAL A 17 1.68 19.25 -7.42
N LEU A 18 0.35 19.46 -7.43
CA LEU A 18 -0.60 18.51 -6.85
C LEU A 18 -0.65 17.18 -7.61
N LEU A 19 -0.57 17.22 -8.95
CA LEU A 19 -0.61 16.01 -9.79
C LEU A 19 0.72 15.25 -9.82
N TYR A 20 1.83 15.90 -9.52
CA TYR A 20 3.17 15.30 -9.62
C TYR A 20 3.32 13.96 -8.88
N PRO A 21 2.89 13.81 -7.60
CA PRO A 21 2.99 12.54 -6.88
C PRO A 21 2.19 11.41 -7.55
N LEU A 22 1.03 11.74 -8.14
CA LEU A 22 0.19 10.76 -8.82
C LEU A 22 0.82 10.30 -10.13
N LEU A 23 1.44 11.22 -10.88
CA LEU A 23 2.16 10.90 -12.11
C LEU A 23 3.37 10.01 -11.85
N LEU A 24 4.17 10.32 -10.82
CA LEU A 24 5.29 9.46 -10.44
C LEU A 24 4.82 8.06 -10.06
N PHE A 25 3.79 7.96 -9.22
CA PHE A 25 3.21 6.67 -8.85
C PHE A 25 2.74 5.88 -10.07
N ALA A 26 2.04 6.52 -11.01
CA ALA A 26 1.55 5.87 -12.23
C ALA A 26 2.67 5.36 -13.16
N ILE A 27 3.85 6.00 -13.12
CA ILE A 27 5.03 5.58 -13.88
C ILE A 27 5.79 4.45 -13.16
N GLU A 28 5.95 4.55 -11.85
CA GLU A 28 6.75 3.62 -11.06
C GLU A 28 6.11 2.23 -10.94
N VAL A 29 4.80 2.16 -10.73
CA VAL A 29 4.07 0.89 -10.58
C VAL A 29 4.31 -0.08 -11.74
N PRO A 30 4.14 0.30 -13.03
CA PRO A 30 4.40 -0.62 -14.14
C PRO A 30 5.88 -0.89 -14.41
N GLN A 31 6.79 0.02 -14.00
CA GLN A 31 8.23 -0.13 -14.22
C GLN A 31 8.92 -0.98 -13.14
N ASN A 32 8.32 -1.07 -11.95
CA ASN A 32 8.89 -1.78 -10.82
C ASN A 32 7.96 -2.93 -10.38
N PRO A 33 8.21 -4.18 -10.82
CA PRO A 33 7.39 -5.33 -10.44
C PRO A 33 7.47 -5.65 -8.93
N SER A 34 8.45 -5.09 -8.21
CA SER A 34 8.60 -5.21 -6.76
C SER A 34 8.20 -3.94 -6.01
N PHE A 35 7.46 -3.04 -6.66
CA PHE A 35 7.01 -1.75 -6.11
C PHE A 35 6.37 -1.91 -4.72
N LEU A 36 5.49 -2.91 -4.59
CA LEU A 36 4.89 -3.32 -3.33
C LEU A 36 5.04 -4.84 -3.20
N GLY A 37 5.93 -5.27 -2.31
CA GLY A 37 6.13 -6.68 -2.02
C GLY A 37 5.26 -7.14 -0.85
N LEU A 38 4.69 -8.33 -0.96
CA LEU A 38 3.94 -8.99 0.09
C LEU A 38 4.52 -10.39 0.30
N GLN A 39 4.93 -10.70 1.53
CA GLN A 39 5.26 -12.05 1.95
C GLN A 39 4.37 -12.45 3.12
N VAL A 40 3.71 -13.60 2.98
CA VAL A 40 2.88 -14.17 4.04
C VAL A 40 3.52 -15.49 4.48
N LYS A 41 3.92 -15.57 5.74
CA LYS A 41 4.54 -16.75 6.34
C LYS A 41 3.70 -17.21 7.52
N GLY A 42 3.51 -18.52 7.64
CA GLY A 42 2.83 -19.14 8.78
C GLY A 42 3.78 -20.07 9.51
N GLU A 43 3.84 -19.96 10.83
CA GLU A 43 4.56 -20.89 11.70
C GLU A 43 3.55 -21.57 12.63
N ALA A 44 3.49 -22.90 12.62
CA ALA A 44 2.54 -23.63 13.46
C ALA A 44 2.90 -23.47 14.95
N LEU A 45 1.98 -22.92 15.74
CA LEU A 45 2.15 -22.81 17.19
C LEU A 45 1.67 -24.08 17.89
N ASN A 46 0.58 -24.67 17.39
CA ASN A 46 -0.01 -25.92 17.85
C ASN A 46 -0.90 -26.52 16.73
N GLU A 47 -1.65 -27.57 17.04
CA GLU A 47 -2.52 -28.28 16.09
C GLU A 47 -3.68 -27.42 15.52
N THR A 48 -4.00 -26.29 16.16
CA THR A 48 -5.17 -25.46 15.81
C THR A 48 -4.82 -24.02 15.45
N HIS A 49 -3.63 -23.54 15.79
CA HIS A 49 -3.22 -22.14 15.66
C HIS A 49 -1.88 -21.99 14.94
N VAL A 50 -1.82 -20.95 14.11
CA VAL A 50 -0.64 -20.55 13.33
C VAL A 50 -0.28 -19.10 13.69
N LEU A 51 1.01 -18.86 13.91
CA LEU A 51 1.57 -17.52 13.94
C LEU A 51 1.72 -17.02 12.50
N LEU A 52 0.83 -16.10 12.11
CA LEU A 52 0.84 -15.46 10.82
C LEU A 52 1.76 -14.24 10.87
N ARG A 53 2.82 -14.26 10.05
CA ARG A 53 3.69 -13.10 9.79
C ARG A 53 3.43 -12.58 8.39
N ILE A 54 2.98 -11.34 8.32
CA ILE A 54 2.80 -10.58 7.08
C ILE A 54 3.96 -9.59 7.00
N GLU A 55 4.72 -9.62 5.92
CA GLU A 55 5.78 -8.67 5.64
C GLU A 55 5.44 -7.90 4.38
N VAL A 56 5.46 -6.58 4.47
CA VAL A 56 5.17 -5.67 3.36
C VAL A 56 6.40 -4.83 3.12
N SER A 57 6.92 -4.90 1.90
CA SER A 57 8.05 -4.08 1.45
C SER A 57 7.57 -3.03 0.46
N TYR A 58 8.18 -1.84 0.53
CA TYR A 58 7.86 -0.74 -0.35
C TYR A 58 9.12 -0.15 -0.97
N SER A 59 9.13 -0.02 -2.29
CA SER A 59 10.29 0.51 -3.04
C SER A 59 9.95 1.71 -3.94
N GLY A 60 8.80 2.34 -3.76
CA GLY A 60 8.43 3.55 -4.50
C GLY A 60 9.05 4.82 -3.91
N SER A 61 9.15 5.87 -4.72
CA SER A 61 9.76 7.15 -4.30
C SER A 61 8.82 8.03 -3.47
N ILE A 62 7.51 7.87 -3.65
CA ILE A 62 6.48 8.68 -2.98
C ILE A 62 6.00 7.98 -1.71
N PRO A 63 6.02 8.61 -0.53
CA PRO A 63 5.51 7.97 0.69
C PRO A 63 4.02 7.64 0.57
N MET A 64 3.65 6.46 1.06
CA MET A 64 2.27 6.03 1.22
C MET A 64 1.87 6.16 2.68
N THR A 65 0.70 6.75 2.94
CA THR A 65 0.18 6.92 4.30
C THR A 65 -1.10 6.12 4.51
N ASP A 66 -1.39 5.78 5.77
CA ASP A 66 -2.58 5.01 6.17
C ASP A 66 -2.71 3.67 5.39
N VAL A 67 -1.60 2.94 5.25
CA VAL A 67 -1.56 1.69 4.48
C VAL A 67 -2.27 0.59 5.25
N LYS A 68 -3.27 0.00 4.62
CA LYS A 68 -4.06 -1.11 5.14
C LYS A 68 -4.10 -2.24 4.13
N MET A 69 -3.99 -3.46 4.61
CA MET A 69 -4.11 -4.66 3.79
C MET A 69 -5.35 -5.43 4.20
N LYS A 70 -6.26 -5.67 3.25
CA LYS A 70 -7.33 -6.65 3.40
C LYS A 70 -6.83 -7.99 2.86
N LEU A 71 -6.91 -9.04 3.68
CA LEU A 71 -6.62 -10.42 3.29
C LEU A 71 -7.75 -11.31 3.83
N ALA A 72 -8.43 -12.02 2.93
CA ALA A 72 -9.73 -12.64 3.21
C ALA A 72 -10.70 -11.60 3.82
N GLU A 73 -11.26 -11.84 5.01
CA GLU A 73 -12.13 -10.87 5.71
C GLU A 73 -11.42 -10.07 6.82
N ARG A 74 -10.09 -10.15 6.92
CA ARG A 74 -9.33 -9.38 7.91
C ARG A 74 -8.67 -8.15 7.30
N ILE A 75 -8.61 -7.09 8.09
CA ILE A 75 -7.89 -5.85 7.75
C ILE A 75 -6.70 -5.73 8.70
N PHE A 76 -5.52 -5.56 8.12
CA PHE A 76 -4.25 -5.35 8.81
C PHE A 76 -3.82 -3.91 8.60
N ASP A 77 -3.55 -3.21 9.70
CA ASP A 77 -3.02 -1.84 9.67
C ASP A 77 -1.49 -1.88 9.65
N ILE A 78 -0.90 -1.42 8.54
CA ILE A 78 0.54 -1.37 8.33
C ILE A 78 1.10 0.01 8.72
N GLY A 79 0.24 1.03 8.75
CA GLY A 79 0.63 2.43 8.92
C GLY A 79 1.35 2.99 7.69
N ASP A 80 2.24 3.95 7.90
CA ASP A 80 2.89 4.66 6.78
C ASP A 80 4.09 3.88 6.21
N LEU A 81 4.30 3.91 4.90
CA LEU A 81 5.43 3.27 4.21
C LEU A 81 6.23 4.32 3.42
N HIS A 82 7.53 4.38 3.69
CA HIS A 82 8.51 5.22 3.02
C HIS A 82 9.40 4.39 2.09
N ALA A 83 10.12 5.07 1.20
CA ALA A 83 11.00 4.42 0.23
C ALA A 83 12.01 3.48 0.91
N GLY A 84 11.95 2.19 0.57
CA GLY A 84 12.82 1.15 1.12
C GLY A 84 12.33 0.50 2.41
N ASP A 85 11.16 0.91 2.93
CA ASP A 85 10.61 0.33 4.16
C ASP A 85 10.25 -1.14 3.98
N VAL A 86 10.50 -1.91 5.04
CA VAL A 86 9.99 -3.26 5.22
C VAL A 86 9.31 -3.31 6.59
N LYS A 87 7.99 -3.54 6.59
CA LYS A 87 7.20 -3.64 7.82
C LYS A 87 6.67 -5.04 7.99
N SER A 88 6.70 -5.53 9.22
CA SER A 88 6.15 -6.83 9.57
C SER A 88 5.04 -6.70 10.61
N ILE A 89 3.93 -7.38 10.35
CA ILE A 89 2.81 -7.55 11.27
C ILE A 89 2.74 -9.02 11.62
N THR A 90 2.60 -9.32 12.92
CA THR A 90 2.41 -10.68 13.40
C THR A 90 1.07 -10.80 14.11
N THR A 91 0.30 -11.84 13.80
CA THR A 91 -0.94 -12.16 14.48
C THR A 91 -1.10 -13.67 14.64
N ILE A 92 -1.99 -14.10 15.53
CA ILE A 92 -2.32 -15.51 15.71
C ILE A 92 -3.67 -15.76 15.07
N VAL A 93 -3.75 -16.77 14.21
CA VAL A 93 -4.97 -17.20 13.52
C VAL A 93 -5.16 -18.70 13.65
N ARG A 94 -6.40 -19.16 13.43
CA ARG A 94 -6.66 -20.60 13.33
C ARG A 94 -6.06 -21.16 12.04
N ILE A 95 -5.70 -22.44 12.06
CA ILE A 95 -5.10 -23.11 10.89
C ILE A 95 -6.05 -23.11 9.68
N GLU A 96 -7.35 -23.24 9.94
CA GLU A 96 -8.42 -23.16 8.96
C GLU A 96 -8.46 -21.78 8.29
N GLU A 97 -8.47 -20.71 9.11
CA GLU A 97 -8.43 -19.32 8.64
C GLU A 97 -7.15 -19.03 7.84
N PHE A 98 -6.00 -19.56 8.27
CA PHE A 98 -4.74 -19.41 7.54
C PHE A 98 -4.79 -20.04 6.14
N ASN A 99 -5.36 -21.26 6.03
CA ASN A 99 -5.52 -21.94 4.75
C ASN A 99 -6.46 -21.18 3.80
N GLU A 100 -7.51 -20.55 4.34
CA GLU A 100 -8.39 -19.67 3.56
C GLU A 100 -7.64 -18.41 3.11
N MET A 101 -6.87 -17.78 3.99
CA MET A 101 -6.09 -16.58 3.68
C MET A 101 -5.06 -16.82 2.57
N GLN A 102 -4.44 -18.00 2.50
CA GLN A 102 -3.48 -18.34 1.43
C GLN A 102 -4.10 -18.36 0.04
N ARG A 103 -5.41 -18.59 -0.08
CA ARG A 103 -6.12 -18.66 -1.36
C ARG A 103 -6.97 -17.43 -1.63
N ALA A 104 -7.08 -16.54 -0.64
CA ALA A 104 -7.92 -15.38 -0.72
C ALA A 104 -7.23 -14.27 -1.53
N PRO A 105 -8.00 -13.49 -2.31
CA PRO A 105 -7.47 -12.26 -2.89
C PRO A 105 -7.07 -11.30 -1.77
N PHE A 106 -6.07 -10.46 -2.06
CA PHE A 106 -5.65 -9.39 -1.16
C PHE A 106 -5.92 -8.03 -1.79
N ALA A 107 -6.12 -7.03 -0.95
CA ALA A 107 -6.25 -5.65 -1.38
C ALA A 107 -5.44 -4.73 -0.48
N PHE A 108 -4.71 -3.79 -1.06
CA PHE A 108 -4.06 -2.70 -0.34
C PHE A 108 -4.85 -1.42 -0.53
N LYS A 109 -5.09 -0.70 0.55
CA LYS A 109 -5.66 0.63 0.55
C LYS A 109 -4.68 1.59 1.23
N PHE A 110 -4.39 2.70 0.58
CA PHE A 110 -3.43 3.68 1.08
C PHE A 110 -3.70 5.06 0.49
N ARG A 111 -2.98 6.07 0.98
CA ARG A 111 -2.99 7.43 0.44
C ARG A 111 -1.63 7.80 -0.13
N ILE A 112 -1.63 8.37 -1.33
CA ILE A 112 -0.43 8.95 -1.95
C ILE A 112 -0.35 10.42 -1.55
N ALA A 113 0.79 10.82 -0.99
CA ALA A 113 1.03 12.17 -0.49
C ALA A 113 -0.07 12.69 0.48
N GLY A 114 -0.75 11.78 1.20
CA GLY A 114 -1.86 12.10 2.09
C GLY A 114 -3.15 12.61 1.42
N LEU A 115 -3.16 12.78 0.09
CA LEU A 115 -4.26 13.41 -0.65
C LEU A 115 -5.10 12.40 -1.44
N TYR A 116 -4.45 11.48 -2.13
CA TYR A 116 -5.11 10.59 -3.09
C TYR A 116 -5.30 9.20 -2.50
N SER A 117 -6.55 8.78 -2.28
CA SER A 117 -6.85 7.42 -1.85
C SER A 117 -6.74 6.47 -3.03
N VAL A 118 -5.94 5.41 -2.87
CA VAL A 118 -5.72 4.37 -3.87
C VAL A 118 -6.05 3.02 -3.27
N GLU A 119 -6.67 2.16 -4.07
CA GLU A 119 -6.90 0.77 -3.75
C GLU A 119 -6.33 -0.10 -4.86
N VAL A 120 -5.47 -1.04 -4.50
CA VAL A 120 -4.86 -2.01 -5.41
C VAL A 120 -5.31 -3.40 -4.98
N LYS A 121 -5.82 -4.19 -5.93
CA LYS A 121 -6.24 -5.57 -5.69
C LYS A 121 -5.26 -6.51 -6.35
N GLY A 122 -4.75 -7.47 -5.57
CA GLY A 122 -3.93 -8.56 -6.06
C GLY A 122 -4.68 -9.88 -6.00
N VAL A 123 -4.30 -10.80 -6.88
CA VAL A 123 -4.77 -12.19 -6.83
C VAL A 123 -3.71 -12.98 -6.05
N GLY A 124 -4.14 -13.69 -5.01
CA GLY A 124 -3.29 -14.55 -4.18
C GLY A 124 -2.92 -15.85 -4.86
#